data_AF-A0A7X6ZVT9-F1
#
_entry.id   AF-A0A7X6ZVT9-F1
#
_cell.length_a   1.000
_cell.length_b   1.000
_cell.length_c   1.000
_cell.angle_alpha   90.00
_cell.angle_beta   90.00
_cell.angle_gamma   90.00
#
_symmetry.space_group_name_H-M   'P 1'
#
loop_
_entity.id
_entity.type
_entity.pdbx_description
1 polymer ?
#
loop_
_entity_poly.entity_id
_entity_poly.type
_entity_poly.pdbx_seq_one_letter_code
_entity_poly.pdbx_strand_id
1 'polypeptide(L)'
;MAYDKNILFKKAKEIIPKYKLIFIEDVCAYLAISKPTYYTHFPVGSDEFNELSDLIDKNKIEIKVSLRKKWFDSDNATLQMALYKLTSTDTEHKKLQQNYTDVTTNNESLNSQPKAILPDGTAIEI
;
A
#
# COMPACT_ATOMS: atom_id res chain seq x y z
N MET A 1 26.46 -2.26 -21.95
CA MET A 1 26.71 -3.57 -21.32
C MET A 1 25.40 -4.32 -21.29
N ALA A 2 25.30 -5.40 -22.08
CA ALA A 2 24.11 -6.23 -22.09
C ALA A 2 24.12 -7.07 -20.82
N TYR A 3 23.25 -6.76 -19.85
CA TYR A 3 23.04 -7.63 -18.71
C TYR A 3 22.33 -8.89 -19.23
N ASP A 4 22.93 -10.06 -19.00
CA ASP A 4 22.28 -11.33 -19.33
C ASP A 4 21.01 -11.48 -18.49
N LYS A 5 19.85 -11.49 -19.16
CA LYS A 5 18.52 -11.61 -18.53
C LYS A 5 18.46 -12.75 -17.51
N ASN A 6 19.08 -13.89 -17.85
CA ASN A 6 19.07 -15.10 -17.02
C ASN A 6 19.87 -14.91 -15.70
N ILE A 7 21.03 -14.26 -15.77
CA ILE A 7 21.86 -13.96 -14.59
C ILE A 7 21.11 -12.96 -13.68
N LEU A 8 20.49 -11.95 -14.27
CA LEU A 8 19.73 -10.95 -13.54
C LEU A 8 18.51 -11.57 -12.85
N PHE A 9 17.80 -12.46 -13.54
CA PHE A 9 16.64 -13.17 -13.00
C PHE A 9 17.01 -14.06 -11.81
N LYS A 10 18.07 -14.87 -11.94
CA LYS A 10 18.54 -15.73 -10.86
C LYS A 10 18.97 -14.92 -9.63
N LYS A 11 19.70 -13.82 -9.83
CA LYS A 11 20.06 -12.90 -8.74
C LYS A 11 18.81 -12.31 -8.08
N ALA A 12 17.86 -11.84 -8.87
CA ALA A 12 16.61 -11.26 -8.36
C ALA A 12 15.84 -12.25 -7.48
N LYS A 13 15.73 -13.51 -7.92
CA LYS A 13 15.09 -14.60 -7.19
C LYS A 13 15.76 -14.94 -5.87
N GLU A 14 17.08 -14.75 -5.75
CA GLU A 14 17.82 -14.97 -4.50
C GLU A 14 17.72 -13.77 -3.53
N ILE A 15 17.81 -12.53 -4.03
CA ILE A 15 17.82 -11.33 -3.18
C ILE A 15 16.46 -11.02 -2.57
N ILE A 16 15.36 -11.26 -3.29
CA ILE A 16 14.00 -10.94 -2.85
C ILE A 16 13.64 -11.64 -1.55
N PRO A 17 13.73 -12.98 -1.43
CA PRO A 17 13.43 -13.65 -0.17
C PRO A 17 14.48 -13.36 0.90
N LYS A 18 15.75 -13.19 0.53
CA LYS A 18 16.86 -12.95 1.48
C LYS A 18 16.71 -11.64 2.24
N TYR A 19 16.37 -10.56 1.55
CA TYR A 19 16.23 -9.22 2.15
C TYR A 19 14.76 -8.83 2.39
N LYS A 20 13.81 -9.74 2.15
CA LYS A 20 12.36 -9.49 2.25
C LYS A 20 11.92 -8.22 1.52
N LEU A 21 12.38 -8.07 0.28
CA LEU A 21 12.08 -6.89 -0.54
C LEU A 21 10.58 -6.85 -0.84
N ILE A 22 10.00 -5.65 -0.71
CA ILE A 22 8.56 -5.39 -0.89
C ILE A 22 8.26 -4.50 -2.11
N PHE A 23 9.28 -3.82 -2.64
CA PHE A 23 9.15 -2.92 -3.78
C PHE A 23 10.11 -3.32 -4.90
N ILE A 24 9.67 -3.14 -6.15
CA ILE A 24 10.50 -3.39 -7.34
C ILE A 24 11.64 -2.39 -7.39
N GLU A 25 11.42 -1.18 -6.88
CA GLU A 25 12.41 -0.13 -6.62
C GLU A 25 13.65 -0.69 -5.89
N ASP A 26 13.40 -1.40 -4.78
CA ASP A 26 14.47 -1.92 -3.94
C ASP A 26 15.20 -3.05 -4.66
N VAL A 27 14.46 -3.91 -5.36
CA VAL A 27 15.03 -4.97 -6.20
C VAL A 27 15.96 -4.36 -7.27
N CYS A 28 15.53 -3.28 -7.94
CA CYS A 28 16.34 -2.57 -8.92
C CYS A 28 17.61 -1.98 -8.29
N ALA A 29 17.50 -1.37 -7.11
CA ALA A 29 18.64 -0.82 -6.38
C ALA A 29 19.67 -1.89 -6.01
N TYR A 30 19.22 -3.07 -5.54
CA TYR A 30 20.10 -4.20 -5.24
C TYR A 30 20.76 -4.81 -6.48
N LEU A 31 20.07 -4.80 -7.62
CA LEU A 31 20.60 -5.28 -8.90
C LEU A 31 21.46 -4.22 -9.62
N ALA A 32 21.57 -3.00 -9.07
CA ALA A 32 22.24 -1.85 -9.68
C ALA A 32 21.73 -1.53 -11.10
N ILE A 33 20.42 -1.67 -11.31
CA ILE A 33 19.74 -1.37 -12.58
C ILE A 33 18.72 -0.24 -12.39
N SER A 34 18.45 0.50 -13.47
CA SER A 34 17.36 1.48 -13.48
C SER A 34 16.01 0.80 -13.67
N LYS A 35 14.91 1.41 -13.19
CA LYS A 35 13.55 0.88 -13.43
C LYS A 35 13.25 0.67 -14.92
N PRO A 36 13.58 1.60 -15.84
CA PRO A 36 13.38 1.38 -17.27
C PRO A 36 14.12 0.13 -17.77
N THR A 37 15.37 -0.06 -17.34
CA THR A 37 16.18 -1.24 -17.69
C THR A 37 15.55 -2.52 -17.16
N TYR A 38 15.01 -2.51 -15.93
CA TYR A 38 14.28 -3.66 -15.38
C TYR A 38 13.08 -4.04 -16.25
N TYR A 39 12.20 -3.10 -16.60
CA TYR A 39 11.05 -3.40 -17.46
C TYR A 39 11.43 -3.74 -18.91
N THR A 40 12.61 -3.29 -19.38
CA THR A 40 13.14 -3.69 -20.70
C THR A 40 13.58 -5.16 -20.69
N HIS A 41 14.19 -5.64 -19.61
CA HIS A 41 14.62 -7.03 -19.47
C HIS A 41 13.47 -7.97 -19.05
N PHE A 42 12.54 -7.48 -18.24
CA PHE A 42 11.37 -8.18 -17.72
C PHE A 42 10.10 -7.43 -18.11
N PRO A 43 9.60 -7.62 -19.35
CA PRO A 43 8.40 -6.93 -19.79
C PRO A 43 7.19 -7.40 -18.96
N VAL A 44 6.25 -6.48 -18.75
CA VAL A 44 5.01 -6.74 -18.02
C VAL A 44 4.26 -7.88 -18.71
N GLY A 45 3.91 -8.91 -17.94
CA GLY A 45 3.22 -10.10 -18.44
C GLY A 45 4.14 -11.23 -18.91
N SER A 46 5.46 -11.09 -18.84
CA SER A 46 6.38 -12.24 -18.99
C SER A 46 6.30 -13.18 -17.77
N ASP A 47 6.53 -14.48 -17.99
CA ASP A 47 6.60 -15.47 -16.91
C ASP A 47 7.60 -15.06 -15.82
N GLU A 48 8.75 -14.51 -16.21
CA GLU A 48 9.76 -14.06 -15.25
C GLU A 48 9.30 -12.85 -14.42
N PHE A 49 8.57 -11.92 -15.03
CA PHE A 49 7.99 -10.78 -14.32
C PHE A 49 6.92 -11.23 -13.33
N ASN A 50 6.06 -12.16 -13.73
CA ASN A 50 5.01 -12.70 -12.88
C ASN A 50 5.60 -13.45 -11.69
N GLU A 51 6.61 -14.32 -11.92
CA GLU A 51 7.28 -15.04 -10.85
C GLU A 51 7.97 -14.11 -9.84
N LEU A 52 8.60 -13.03 -10.33
CA LEU A 52 9.22 -12.05 -9.45
C LEU A 52 8.19 -11.25 -8.63
N SER A 53 7.09 -10.87 -9.28
CA SER A 53 5.98 -10.17 -8.63
C SER A 53 5.33 -11.04 -7.55
N ASP A 54 5.12 -12.33 -7.84
CA ASP A 54 4.61 -13.31 -6.87
C ASP A 54 5.52 -13.45 -5.66
N LEU A 55 6.84 -13.45 -5.84
CA LEU A 55 7.79 -13.50 -4.72
C LEU A 55 7.72 -12.23 -3.86
N ILE A 56 7.63 -11.07 -4.49
CA ILE A 56 7.46 -9.79 -3.79
C ILE A 56 6.14 -9.77 -3.02
N ASP A 57 5.05 -10.26 -3.60
CA ASP A 57 3.75 -10.29 -2.95
C ASP A 57 3.69 -11.31 -1.81
N LYS A 58 4.32 -12.47 -1.96
CA LYS A 58 4.53 -13.42 -0.85
C LYS A 58 5.26 -12.76 0.32
N ASN A 59 6.35 -12.04 0.06
CA ASN A 59 7.07 -11.30 1.09
C ASN A 59 6.19 -10.25 1.78
N LYS A 60 5.41 -9.47 1.02
CA LYS A 60 4.46 -8.49 1.59
C LYS A 60 3.46 -9.18 2.52
N ILE A 61 2.89 -10.31 2.10
CA ILE A 61 1.94 -11.08 2.90
C ILE A 61 2.61 -11.60 4.17
N GLU A 62 3.80 -12.19 4.06
CA GLU A 62 4.56 -12.72 5.19
C GLU A 62 4.87 -11.62 6.22
N ILE A 63 5.33 -10.44 5.77
CA ILE A 63 5.61 -9.31 6.66
C ILE A 63 4.32 -8.88 7.37
N LYS A 64 3.22 -8.71 6.64
CA LYS A 64 1.91 -8.34 7.23
C LYS A 64 1.46 -9.36 8.29
N VAL A 65 1.58 -10.66 8.00
CA VAL A 65 1.25 -11.73 8.95
C VAL A 65 2.17 -11.67 10.17
N SER A 66 3.48 -11.52 9.96
CA SER A 66 4.45 -11.44 11.05
C SER A 66 4.22 -10.23 11.95
N LEU A 67 3.82 -9.09 11.37
CA LEU A 67 3.54 -7.86 12.10
C LEU A 67 2.26 -8.01 12.92
N ARG A 68 1.19 -8.57 12.33
CA ARG A 68 -0.06 -8.86 13.05
C ARG A 68 0.17 -9.82 14.21
N LYS A 69 0.98 -10.87 14.01
CA LYS A 69 1.36 -11.79 15.08
C LYS A 69 2.09 -11.06 16.20
N LYS A 70 3.10 -10.25 15.86
CA LYS A 70 3.81 -9.44 16.85
C LYS A 70 2.88 -8.49 17.62
N TRP A 71 1.94 -7.83 16.94
CA TRP A 71 0.99 -6.92 17.58
C TRP A 71 0.00 -7.66 18.49
N PHE A 72 -0.40 -8.87 18.11
CA PHE A 72 -1.25 -9.73 18.92
C PHE A 72 -0.53 -10.21 20.19
N ASP A 73 0.72 -10.66 20.04
CA ASP A 73 1.55 -11.18 21.15
C ASP A 73 2.12 -10.06 22.04
N SER A 74 1.97 -8.79 21.67
CA SER A 74 2.51 -7.65 22.43
C SER A 74 1.56 -7.21 23.55
N ASP A 75 2.11 -6.88 24.73
CA ASP A 75 1.35 -6.30 25.86
C ASP A 75 1.08 -4.78 25.71
N ASN A 76 1.48 -4.18 24.59
CA ASN A 76 1.28 -2.77 24.35
C ASN A 76 -0.16 -2.49 23.88
N ALA A 77 -0.95 -1.84 24.73
CA ALA A 77 -2.34 -1.48 24.46
C ALA A 77 -2.53 -0.70 23.14
N THR A 78 -1.57 0.13 22.73
CA THR A 78 -1.62 0.86 21.46
C THR A 78 -1.53 -0.09 20.26
N LEU A 79 -0.67 -1.11 20.31
CA LEU A 79 -0.52 -2.09 19.22
C LEU A 79 -1.75 -3.00 19.12
N GLN A 80 -2.30 -3.42 20.25
CA GLN A 80 -3.54 -4.21 20.29
C GLN A 80 -4.73 -3.40 19.77
N MET A 81 -4.84 -2.13 20.17
CA MET A 81 -5.84 -1.18 19.66
C MET A 81 -5.70 -0.98 18.15
N ALA A 82 -4.48 -0.83 17.64
CA ALA A 82 -4.21 -0.71 16.21
C ALA A 82 -4.59 -1.98 15.45
N LEU A 83 -4.27 -3.16 15.98
CA LEU A 83 -4.65 -4.43 15.39
C LEU A 83 -6.17 -4.58 15.33
N TYR A 84 -6.86 -4.29 16.44
CA TYR A 84 -8.33 -4.37 16.49
C TYR A 84 -8.98 -3.41 15.50
N LYS A 85 -8.47 -2.17 15.37
CA LYS A 85 -8.93 -1.20 14.37
C LYS A 85 -8.81 -1.68 12.92
N LEU A 86 -7.81 -2.50 12.60
CA LEU A 86 -7.62 -3.06 11.26
C LEU A 86 -8.56 -4.24 10.98
N THR A 87 -9.03 -4.95 12.02
CA THR A 87 -9.88 -6.14 11.89
C THR A 87 -11.35 -5.88 12.24
N SER A 88 -11.66 -4.74 12.87
CA SER A 88 -12.99 -4.36 13.30
C SER A 88 -13.89 -3.97 12.13
N THR A 89 -15.18 -4.18 12.27
CA THR A 89 -16.18 -3.61 11.36
C THR A 89 -16.22 -2.08 11.48
N ASP A 90 -16.73 -1.40 10.46
CA ASP A 90 -16.87 0.06 10.45
C ASP A 90 -17.63 0.59 11.69
N THR A 91 -18.65 -0.14 12.14
CA THR A 91 -19.44 0.23 13.33
C THR A 91 -18.66 0.15 14.63
N GLU A 92 -17.82 -0.88 14.80
CA GLU A 92 -16.95 -1.05 15.97
C GLU A 92 -15.82 -0.01 15.94
N HIS A 93 -15.25 0.26 14.76
CA HIS A 93 -14.22 1.26 14.56
C HIS A 93 -14.69 2.65 15.00
N LYS A 94 -15.92 3.04 14.59
CA LYS A 94 -16.56 4.31 14.97
C LYS A 94 -16.78 4.43 16.47
N LYS A 95 -17.26 3.37 17.12
CA LYS A 95 -17.49 3.35 18.59
C LYS A 95 -16.19 3.43 19.39
N LEU A 96 -15.10 2.92 18.83
CA LEU A 96 -13.80 2.89 19.48
C LEU A 96 -13.02 4.20 19.34
N GLN A 97 -13.34 5.02 18.34
CA GLN A 97 -12.72 6.32 18.14
C GLN A 97 -13.36 7.36 19.06
N GLN A 98 -12.52 8.13 19.75
CA GLN A 98 -12.98 9.21 20.63
C GLN A 98 -13.55 10.41 19.84
N ASN A 99 -13.06 10.64 18.62
CA ASN A 99 -13.56 11.63 17.68
C ASN A 99 -13.73 10.94 16.32
N TYR A 100 -14.98 10.73 15.89
CA TYR A 100 -15.30 10.29 14.54
C TYR A 100 -15.96 11.46 13.80
N THR A 101 -15.25 12.04 12.83
CA THR A 101 -15.78 13.09 11.97
C THR A 101 -16.30 12.46 10.69
N ASP A 102 -17.61 12.34 10.59
CA ASP A 102 -18.25 11.96 9.32
C ASP A 102 -18.30 13.20 8.41
N VAL A 103 -17.55 13.18 7.31
CA VAL A 103 -17.57 14.23 6.28
C VAL A 103 -18.62 13.89 5.20
N THR A 104 -19.59 13.04 5.53
CA THR A 104 -20.74 12.74 4.68
C THR A 104 -22.03 12.81 5.49
N THR A 105 -23.09 13.36 4.92
CA THR A 105 -24.43 13.19 5.48
C THR A 105 -24.95 11.86 4.94
N ASN A 106 -24.85 10.78 5.72
CA ASN A 106 -25.45 9.48 5.38
C ASN A 106 -25.12 8.95 3.96
N ASN A 107 -23.85 8.80 3.60
CA ASN A 107 -23.38 8.30 2.30
C ASN A 107 -23.67 9.18 1.06
N GLU A 108 -24.20 10.39 1.23
CA GLU A 108 -24.30 11.35 0.13
C GLU A 108 -23.08 12.27 0.09
N SER A 109 -22.59 12.56 -1.12
CA SER A 109 -21.47 13.47 -1.31
C SER A 109 -21.87 14.89 -0.88
N LEU A 110 -21.09 15.48 0.02
CA LEU A 110 -21.15 16.92 0.29
C LEU A 110 -20.56 17.66 -0.91
N ASN A 111 -21.32 17.76 -2.00
CA ASN A 111 -21.04 18.73 -3.05
C ASN A 111 -21.60 20.09 -2.63
N SER A 112 -21.10 20.63 -1.52
CA SER A 112 -21.32 22.04 -1.21
C SER A 112 -20.37 22.85 -2.09
N GLN A 113 -20.79 23.11 -3.33
CA GLN A 113 -20.22 24.21 -4.10
C GLN A 113 -20.25 25.45 -3.19
N PRO A 114 -19.13 26.16 -2.98
CA PRO A 114 -19.12 27.33 -2.12
C PRO A 114 -20.06 28.39 -2.71
N LYS A 115 -21.28 28.53 -2.18
CA LYS A 115 -22.20 29.60 -2.60
C LYS A 115 -21.75 30.91 -1.96
N ALA A 116 -21.23 31.83 -2.76
CA ALA A 116 -21.05 33.21 -2.32
C ALA A 116 -22.43 33.89 -2.30
N ILE A 117 -22.85 34.37 -1.13
CA ILE A 117 -24.07 35.17 -0.97
C ILE A 117 -23.64 36.64 -1.07
N LEU A 118 -24.08 37.33 -2.12
CA LEU A 118 -23.85 38.75 -2.28
C LEU A 118 -24.73 39.56 -1.30
N PRO A 119 -24.36 40.81 -0.94
CA PRO A 119 -25.11 41.64 0.03
C PRO A 119 -26.55 41.97 -0.39
N ASP A 120 -26.91 41.73 -1.65
CA ASP A 120 -28.24 41.88 -2.23
C ASP A 120 -29.09 40.59 -2.14
N GLY A 121 -28.55 39.51 -1.56
CA GLY A 121 -29.23 38.23 -1.36
C GLY A 121 -29.18 37.29 -2.56
N THR A 122 -28.46 37.64 -3.63
CA THR A 122 -28.33 36.77 -4.81
C THR A 122 -27.23 35.73 -4.57
N ALA A 123 -27.57 34.43 -4.72
CA ALA A 123 -26.61 33.33 -4.62
C ALA A 123 -26.07 32.97 -6.02
N ILE A 124 -24.75 33.00 -6.19
CA ILE A 124 -24.08 32.61 -7.44
C ILE A 124 -23.29 31.33 -7.17
N GLU A 125 -23.41 30.35 -8.07
CA GLU A 125 -22.58 29.14 -8.07
C GLU A 125 -21.25 29.49 -8.78
N ILE A 126 -20.12 29.17 -8.13
CA ILE A 126 -18.77 29.35 -8.70
C ILE A 126 -18.35 28.11 -9.47
#